data_AF-T0ZGT1-F1
#
_entry.id   AF-T0ZGT1-F1
#
_cell.length_a   1.000
_cell.length_b   1.000
_cell.length_c   1.000
_cell.angle_alpha   90.00
_cell.angle_beta   90.00
_cell.angle_gamma   90.00
#
_symmetry.space_group_name_H-M   'P 1'
#
loop_
_entity.id
_entity.type
_entity.pdbx_description
1 polymer ?
#
loop_
_entity_poly.entity_id
_entity_poly.type
_entity_poly.pdbx_seq_one_letter_code
_entity_poly.pdbx_strand_id
1 'polypeptide(L)'
;MKMEPIVMHGGDRVGAALAAHGVRFVFTLCGGHISPILTASKARGIRIIDVRDEATAVFAADAVARLTGVPGVAAVTAGPGLTNAITALKNAQLAQSPVILLGGAAPTALQGRGALQDIDQRPLIEPHVKRFMKIRRVRDLGPAVEAAFAVARAGVPGPVCIECPVDLLYDEASIRQWYADAAGKGTAIADRLLRFYLHRHVEKMFAGSAESGRRRRCAKSRLRSRPPPAWKQRPPPSQPLSGRCLSSAARRCRLRPRRHALPQRWRSSAFPCTCRAWRAACSGAITRCRCAISAARRCANPTACCSRACPATSVSTTAVTYAAAPR
;
A
#
# COMPACT_ATOMS: atom_id res chain seq x y z
N MET A 1 -27.36 11.64 -29.80
CA MET A 1 -25.92 11.53 -29.50
C MET A 1 -25.47 10.10 -29.75
N LYS A 2 -24.61 9.86 -30.74
CA LYS A 2 -23.97 8.54 -30.92
C LYS A 2 -23.05 8.34 -29.72
N MET A 3 -23.40 7.40 -28.86
CA MET A 3 -22.57 7.04 -27.72
C MET A 3 -21.40 6.23 -28.28
N GLU A 4 -20.27 6.88 -28.54
CA GLU A 4 -19.05 6.15 -28.89
C GLU A 4 -18.73 5.17 -27.77
N PRO A 5 -18.34 3.92 -28.10
CA PRO A 5 -17.92 2.97 -27.08
C PRO A 5 -16.71 3.56 -26.36
N ILE A 6 -16.88 3.93 -25.09
CA ILE A 6 -15.76 4.36 -24.24
C ILE A 6 -14.81 3.16 -24.15
N VAL A 7 -13.71 3.22 -24.89
CA VAL A 7 -12.64 2.22 -24.81
C VAL A 7 -11.98 2.39 -23.45
N MET A 8 -12.42 1.61 -22.47
CA MET A 8 -11.87 1.67 -21.12
C MET A 8 -10.44 1.13 -21.11
N HIS A 9 -9.49 2.03 -20.89
CA HIS A 9 -8.08 1.71 -20.67
C HIS A 9 -7.89 0.98 -19.31
N GLY A 10 -6.70 0.44 -19.04
CA GLY A 10 -6.51 -0.39 -17.85
C GLY A 10 -6.78 0.33 -16.53
N GLY A 11 -6.33 1.58 -16.41
CA GLY A 11 -6.63 2.44 -15.26
C GLY A 11 -8.13 2.58 -15.00
N ASP A 12 -8.94 2.77 -16.04
CA ASP A 12 -10.40 2.85 -15.94
C ASP A 12 -11.03 1.58 -15.35
N ARG A 13 -10.52 0.41 -15.74
CA ARG A 13 -11.01 -0.89 -15.25
C ARG A 13 -10.73 -1.06 -13.77
N VAL A 14 -9.52 -0.69 -13.34
CA VAL A 14 -9.13 -0.71 -11.93
C VAL A 14 -10.01 0.26 -11.15
N GLY A 15 -10.11 1.52 -11.59
CA GLY A 15 -10.95 2.53 -10.94
C GLY A 15 -12.43 2.13 -10.86
N ALA A 16 -12.97 1.51 -11.91
CA ALA A 16 -14.33 0.99 -11.93
C ALA A 16 -14.55 -0.12 -10.88
N ALA A 17 -13.63 -1.07 -10.79
CA ALA A 17 -13.69 -2.16 -9.81
C ALA A 17 -13.56 -1.63 -8.37
N LEU A 18 -12.64 -0.68 -8.12
CA LEU A 18 -12.51 -0.04 -6.81
C LEU A 18 -13.81 0.68 -6.39
N ALA A 19 -14.41 1.45 -7.30
CA ALA A 19 -15.66 2.15 -7.03
C ALA A 19 -16.82 1.16 -6.76
N ALA A 20 -16.89 0.06 -7.50
CA ALA A 20 -17.89 -1.00 -7.29
C ALA A 20 -17.76 -1.68 -5.92
N HIS A 21 -16.55 -1.73 -5.35
CA HIS A 21 -16.31 -2.24 -3.99
C HIS A 21 -16.49 -1.19 -2.88
N GLY A 22 -16.96 0.02 -3.20
CA GLY A 22 -17.25 1.06 -2.20
C GLY A 22 -16.00 1.72 -1.63
N VAL A 23 -14.87 1.65 -2.35
CA VAL A 23 -13.63 2.33 -1.94
C VAL A 23 -13.85 3.83 -2.00
N ARG A 24 -13.60 4.52 -0.88
CA ARG A 24 -13.74 5.99 -0.80
C ARG A 24 -12.41 6.73 -0.83
N PHE A 25 -11.34 6.06 -0.42
CA PHE A 25 -10.00 6.63 -0.31
C PHE A 25 -8.99 5.70 -0.95
N VAL A 26 -8.10 6.27 -1.75
CA VAL A 26 -6.87 5.61 -2.21
C VAL A 26 -5.70 6.44 -1.68
N PHE A 27 -4.87 5.81 -0.87
CA PHE A 27 -3.65 6.44 -0.34
C PHE A 27 -2.49 6.14 -1.25
N THR A 28 -1.67 7.13 -1.57
CA THR A 28 -0.59 6.96 -2.53
C THR A 28 0.52 7.95 -2.30
N LEU A 29 1.75 7.60 -2.69
CA LEU A 29 2.74 8.58 -3.07
C LEU A 29 2.77 8.54 -4.60
N CYS A 30 2.37 9.66 -5.22
CA CYS A 30 2.14 9.70 -6.66
C CYS A 30 3.40 9.31 -7.46
N GLY A 31 3.23 8.45 -8.48
CA GLY A 31 4.29 8.09 -9.42
C GLY A 31 3.75 7.70 -10.79
N GLY A 32 4.60 7.82 -11.81
CA GLY A 32 4.20 7.66 -13.22
C GLY A 32 3.63 6.28 -13.56
N HIS A 33 4.08 5.22 -12.89
CA HIS A 33 3.63 3.85 -13.15
C HIS A 33 2.19 3.56 -12.71
N ILE A 34 1.60 4.38 -11.83
CA ILE A 34 0.25 4.19 -11.29
C ILE A 34 -0.71 5.35 -11.60
N SER A 35 -0.24 6.38 -12.32
CA SER A 35 -1.02 7.58 -12.61
C SER A 35 -2.37 7.31 -13.28
N PRO A 36 -2.54 6.35 -14.23
CA PRO A 36 -3.85 6.13 -14.85
C PRO A 36 -4.87 5.57 -13.86
N ILE A 37 -4.43 4.80 -12.86
CA ILE A 37 -5.30 4.28 -11.79
C ILE A 37 -5.81 5.45 -10.93
N LEU A 38 -4.92 6.38 -10.56
CA LEU A 38 -5.28 7.54 -9.73
C LEU A 38 -6.26 8.46 -10.45
N THR A 39 -6.00 8.78 -11.71
CA THR A 39 -6.88 9.63 -12.54
C THR A 39 -8.25 9.00 -12.70
N ALA A 40 -8.32 7.72 -13.06
CA ALA A 40 -9.58 6.99 -13.21
C ALA A 40 -10.36 6.86 -11.90
N SER A 41 -9.66 6.64 -10.79
CA SER A 41 -10.27 6.57 -9.45
C SER A 41 -10.85 7.92 -9.04
N LYS A 42 -10.09 9.01 -9.26
CA LYS A 42 -10.53 10.38 -9.00
C LYS A 42 -11.77 10.75 -9.81
N ALA A 43 -11.80 10.40 -11.10
CA ALA A 43 -12.93 10.63 -11.99
C ALA A 43 -14.23 9.92 -11.52
N ARG A 44 -14.11 8.88 -10.69
CA ARG A 44 -15.23 8.11 -10.11
C ARG A 44 -15.60 8.56 -8.70
N GLY A 45 -15.06 9.68 -8.22
CA GLY A 45 -15.35 10.23 -6.90
C GLY A 45 -14.57 9.58 -5.76
N ILE A 46 -13.59 8.72 -6.06
CA ILE A 46 -12.67 8.19 -5.05
C ILE A 46 -11.68 9.29 -4.69
N ARG A 47 -11.54 9.60 -3.40
CA ARG A 47 -10.64 10.64 -2.95
C ARG A 47 -9.20 10.10 -2.91
N ILE A 48 -8.33 10.70 -3.72
CA ILE A 48 -6.90 10.39 -3.73
C ILE A 48 -6.22 11.18 -2.61
N ILE A 49 -5.54 10.47 -1.71
CA ILE A 49 -4.80 11.06 -0.60
C ILE A 49 -3.31 10.85 -0.88
N ASP A 50 -2.64 11.92 -1.28
CA ASP A 50 -1.20 11.93 -1.48
C ASP A 50 -0.48 12.00 -0.13
N VAL A 51 0.49 11.11 0.08
CA VAL A 51 1.32 11.04 1.28
C VAL A 51 2.78 11.33 0.94
N ARG A 52 3.64 11.44 1.95
CA ARG A 52 5.07 11.73 1.78
C ARG A 52 5.98 10.50 1.86
N ASP A 53 5.41 9.33 2.13
CA ASP A 53 6.13 8.06 2.23
C ASP A 53 5.16 6.89 1.98
N GLU A 54 5.57 5.87 1.22
CA GLU A 54 4.72 4.74 0.84
C GLU A 54 4.29 3.87 2.03
N ALA A 55 5.09 3.76 3.10
CA ALA A 55 4.67 3.08 4.32
C ALA A 55 3.49 3.80 4.96
N THR A 56 3.47 5.14 4.92
CA THR A 56 2.35 5.95 5.42
C THR A 56 1.07 5.68 4.63
N ALA A 57 1.18 5.48 3.30
CA ALA A 57 0.01 5.14 2.47
C ALA A 57 -0.62 3.82 2.92
N VAL A 58 0.20 2.81 3.17
CA VAL A 58 -0.27 1.49 3.62
C VAL A 58 -0.79 1.52 5.05
N PHE A 59 -0.15 2.25 5.97
CA PHE A 59 -0.67 2.42 7.34
C PHE A 59 -2.04 3.15 7.35
N ALA A 60 -2.21 4.16 6.50
CA ALA A 60 -3.49 4.84 6.37
C ALA A 60 -4.58 3.92 5.78
N ALA A 61 -4.24 3.12 4.78
CA ALA A 61 -5.13 2.10 4.23
C ALA A 61 -5.53 1.06 5.29
N ASP A 62 -4.56 0.57 6.08
CA ASP A 62 -4.78 -0.34 7.20
C ASP A 62 -5.74 0.25 8.25
N ALA A 63 -5.55 1.52 8.62
CA ALA A 63 -6.44 2.22 9.54
C ALA A 63 -7.88 2.32 8.98
N VAL A 64 -8.04 2.68 7.71
CA VAL A 64 -9.36 2.73 7.05
C VAL A 64 -10.03 1.35 7.05
N ALA A 65 -9.27 0.30 6.76
CA ALA A 65 -9.78 -1.07 6.75
C ALA A 65 -10.41 -1.46 8.09
N ARG A 66 -9.74 -1.14 9.19
CA ARG A 66 -10.19 -1.46 10.55
C ARG A 66 -11.37 -0.61 11.00
N LEU A 67 -11.37 0.67 10.66
CA LEU A 67 -12.40 1.61 11.11
C LEU A 67 -13.70 1.48 10.32
N THR A 68 -13.64 1.05 9.06
CA THR A 68 -14.80 1.02 8.16
C THR A 68 -15.31 -0.38 7.83
N GLY A 69 -14.50 -1.41 8.02
CA GLY A 69 -14.80 -2.78 7.57
C GLY A 69 -14.71 -2.97 6.04
N VAL A 70 -14.41 -1.91 5.28
CA VAL A 70 -14.16 -1.97 3.83
C VAL A 70 -12.66 -2.11 3.62
N PRO A 71 -12.15 -3.05 2.80
CA PRO A 71 -10.71 -3.19 2.58
C PRO A 71 -10.05 -1.87 2.17
N GLY A 72 -8.96 -1.52 2.85
CA GLY A 72 -8.20 -0.31 2.59
C GLY A 72 -7.40 -0.45 1.30
N VAL A 73 -7.20 0.66 0.57
CA VAL A 73 -6.49 0.64 -0.71
C VAL A 73 -5.30 1.61 -0.67
N ALA A 74 -4.12 1.08 -0.95
CA ALA A 74 -2.91 1.86 -1.18
C ALA A 74 -2.41 1.63 -2.61
N ALA A 75 -1.85 2.66 -3.24
CA ALA A 75 -1.22 2.58 -4.55
C ALA A 75 0.21 3.13 -4.49
N VAL A 76 1.17 2.36 -4.99
CA VAL A 76 2.61 2.71 -4.97
C VAL A 76 3.22 2.51 -6.34
N THR A 77 4.20 3.34 -6.69
CA THR A 77 4.92 3.22 -7.97
C THR A 77 5.83 1.98 -8.01
N ALA A 78 6.36 1.67 -9.19
CA ALA A 78 7.33 0.60 -9.40
C ALA A 78 8.62 0.82 -8.58
N GLY A 79 9.38 -0.27 -8.40
CA GLY A 79 10.70 -0.22 -7.77
C GLY A 79 10.64 0.24 -6.31
N PRO A 80 11.23 1.42 -5.99
CA PRO A 80 11.34 1.90 -4.61
C PRO A 80 9.98 2.07 -3.91
N GLY A 81 8.93 2.41 -4.67
CA GLY A 81 7.60 2.59 -4.08
C GLY A 81 7.05 1.32 -3.45
N LEU A 82 7.29 0.17 -4.09
CA LEU A 82 6.92 -1.13 -3.53
C LEU A 82 7.80 -1.48 -2.32
N THR A 83 9.11 -1.30 -2.42
CA THR A 83 10.03 -1.72 -1.36
C THR A 83 9.83 -0.91 -0.07
N ASN A 84 9.53 0.38 -0.18
CA ASN A 84 9.21 1.24 0.96
C ASN A 84 7.92 0.80 1.69
N ALA A 85 6.98 0.18 0.97
CA ALA A 85 5.71 -0.28 1.52
C ALA A 85 5.81 -1.58 2.35
N ILE A 86 6.91 -2.35 2.23
CA ILE A 86 7.04 -3.70 2.80
C ILE A 86 6.84 -3.72 4.32
N THR A 87 7.43 -2.78 5.05
CA THR A 87 7.30 -2.70 6.51
C THR A 87 5.84 -2.56 6.94
N ALA A 88 5.09 -1.69 6.28
CA ALA A 88 3.68 -1.46 6.59
C ALA A 88 2.79 -2.64 6.16
N LEU A 89 3.11 -3.32 5.05
CA LEU A 89 2.43 -4.56 4.67
C LEU A 89 2.63 -5.65 5.71
N LYS A 90 3.85 -5.82 6.23
CA LYS A 90 4.12 -6.80 7.27
C LYS A 90 3.29 -6.52 8.51
N ASN A 91 3.12 -5.25 8.89
CA ASN A 91 2.24 -4.86 9.98
C ASN A 91 0.77 -5.21 9.69
N ALA A 92 0.25 -4.88 8.51
CA ALA A 92 -1.12 -5.20 8.10
C ALA A 92 -1.37 -6.73 8.08
N GLN A 93 -0.37 -7.52 7.67
CA GLN A 93 -0.43 -8.98 7.70
C GLN A 93 -0.54 -9.52 9.13
N LEU A 94 0.33 -9.07 10.03
CA LEU A 94 0.33 -9.52 11.44
C LEU A 94 -0.95 -9.10 12.16
N ALA A 95 -1.50 -7.96 11.79
CA ALA A 95 -2.74 -7.47 12.34
C ALA A 95 -3.99 -7.94 11.58
N GLN A 96 -3.84 -8.91 10.66
CA GLN A 96 -4.93 -9.57 9.96
C GLN A 96 -5.91 -8.58 9.30
N SER A 97 -5.38 -7.51 8.71
CA SER A 97 -6.18 -6.41 8.20
C SER A 97 -6.32 -6.48 6.67
N PRO A 98 -7.53 -6.34 6.11
CA PRO A 98 -7.76 -6.49 4.68
C PRO A 98 -7.30 -5.22 3.95
N VAL A 99 -6.11 -5.29 3.34
CA VAL A 99 -5.51 -4.19 2.58
C VAL A 99 -5.26 -4.65 1.14
N ILE A 100 -5.56 -3.79 0.17
CA ILE A 100 -5.21 -3.99 -1.24
C ILE A 100 -4.08 -3.02 -1.57
N LEU A 101 -2.94 -3.57 -1.98
CA LEU A 101 -1.84 -2.79 -2.52
C LEU A 101 -1.83 -2.90 -4.06
N LEU A 102 -1.91 -1.75 -4.72
CA LEU A 102 -1.73 -1.63 -6.16
C LEU A 102 -0.28 -1.19 -6.41
N GLY A 103 0.55 -2.10 -6.91
CA GLY A 103 1.94 -1.82 -7.25
C GLY A 103 2.08 -1.52 -8.74
N GLY A 104 2.62 -0.37 -9.11
CA GLY A 104 3.05 -0.11 -10.48
C GLY A 104 4.21 -1.02 -10.86
N ALA A 105 4.35 -1.34 -12.14
CA ALA A 105 5.50 -2.10 -12.65
C ALA A 105 5.98 -1.57 -14.00
N ALA A 106 7.22 -1.94 -14.35
CA ALA A 106 7.81 -1.65 -15.64
C ALA A 106 6.97 -2.27 -16.79
N PRO A 107 7.07 -1.70 -18.01
CA PRO A 107 6.38 -2.22 -19.18
C PRO A 107 6.65 -3.71 -19.39
N THR A 108 5.61 -4.49 -19.67
CA THR A 108 5.69 -5.95 -19.73
C THR A 108 6.77 -6.51 -20.67
N ALA A 109 7.07 -5.84 -21.79
CA ALA A 109 8.13 -6.29 -22.72
C ALA A 109 9.57 -5.96 -22.24
N LEU A 110 9.70 -5.09 -21.24
CA LEU A 110 10.99 -4.63 -20.69
C LEU A 110 11.29 -5.18 -19.29
N GLN A 111 10.36 -5.93 -18.68
CA GLN A 111 10.58 -6.57 -17.38
C GLN A 111 11.77 -7.54 -17.44
N GLY A 112 12.68 -7.42 -16.47
CA GLY A 112 13.93 -8.17 -16.40
C GLY A 112 15.00 -7.69 -17.39
N ARG A 113 14.81 -6.53 -18.04
CA ARG A 113 15.71 -6.01 -19.10
C ARG A 113 16.28 -4.63 -18.78
N GLY A 114 16.28 -4.24 -17.49
CA GLY A 114 16.86 -2.97 -17.03
C GLY A 114 15.98 -1.75 -17.29
N ALA A 115 14.65 -1.94 -17.34
CA ALA A 115 13.73 -0.82 -17.40
C ALA A 115 13.81 0.06 -16.13
N LEU A 116 13.36 1.30 -16.26
CA LEU A 116 13.31 2.25 -15.14
C LEU A 116 12.50 1.66 -13.98
N GLN A 117 13.12 1.61 -12.79
CA GLN A 117 12.49 1.09 -11.56
C GLN A 117 12.01 -0.37 -11.67
N ASP A 118 12.57 -1.15 -12.59
CA ASP A 118 12.26 -2.56 -12.76
C ASP A 118 12.94 -3.42 -11.69
N ILE A 119 12.12 -4.17 -10.95
CA ILE A 119 12.55 -5.15 -9.96
C ILE A 119 11.60 -6.35 -10.03
N ASP A 120 12.09 -7.55 -9.70
CA ASP A 120 11.20 -8.68 -9.49
C ASP A 120 10.46 -8.51 -8.15
N GLN A 121 9.22 -8.03 -8.23
CA GLN A 121 8.42 -7.66 -7.07
C GLN A 121 7.97 -8.87 -6.24
N ARG A 122 7.73 -10.01 -6.89
CA ARG A 122 7.17 -11.21 -6.26
C ARG A 122 8.02 -11.73 -5.09
N PRO A 123 9.31 -12.05 -5.25
CA PRO A 123 10.12 -12.59 -4.16
C PRO A 123 10.25 -11.63 -2.97
N LEU A 124 10.11 -10.32 -3.20
CA LEU A 124 10.19 -9.30 -2.15
C LEU A 124 8.92 -9.21 -1.31
N ILE A 125 7.75 -9.45 -1.90
CA ILE A 125 6.46 -9.14 -1.25
C ILE A 125 5.65 -10.38 -0.88
N GLU A 126 5.82 -11.50 -1.59
CA GLU A 126 5.02 -12.72 -1.39
C GLU A 126 5.00 -13.22 0.07
N PRO A 127 6.09 -13.15 0.86
CA PRO A 127 6.06 -13.53 2.29
C PRO A 127 5.20 -12.61 3.18
N HIS A 128 4.88 -11.41 2.70
CA HIS A 128 4.24 -10.34 3.47
C HIS A 128 2.76 -10.13 3.08
N VAL A 129 2.27 -10.83 2.08
CA VAL A 129 0.88 -10.75 1.60
C VAL A 129 0.22 -12.12 1.56
N LYS A 130 -1.11 -12.15 1.64
CA LYS A 130 -1.89 -13.37 1.44
C LYS A 130 -1.80 -13.87 0.00
N ARG A 131 -1.74 -12.93 -0.95
CA ARG A 131 -1.64 -13.24 -2.37
C ARG A 131 -0.94 -12.11 -3.10
N PHE A 132 -0.05 -12.50 -3.99
CA PHE A 132 0.51 -11.64 -5.02
C PHE A 132 -0.13 -11.99 -6.38
N MET A 133 -0.54 -10.99 -7.14
CA MET A 133 -1.17 -11.15 -8.45
C MET A 133 -0.40 -10.37 -9.50
N LYS A 134 0.21 -11.08 -10.46
CA LYS A 134 0.92 -10.46 -11.59
C LYS A 134 0.04 -10.43 -12.82
N ILE A 135 -0.33 -9.22 -13.27
CA ILE A 135 -1.24 -9.05 -14.40
C ILE A 135 -0.45 -8.89 -15.70
N ARG A 136 -0.93 -9.54 -16.77
CA ARG A 136 -0.28 -9.54 -18.09
C ARG A 136 -1.19 -9.10 -19.24
N ARG A 137 -2.50 -8.98 -18.99
CA ARG A 137 -3.47 -8.57 -20.01
C ARG A 137 -4.41 -7.54 -19.44
N VAL A 138 -4.81 -6.59 -20.29
CA VAL A 138 -5.66 -5.46 -19.89
C VAL A 138 -7.04 -5.95 -19.40
N ARG A 139 -7.55 -7.01 -20.01
CA ARG A 139 -8.85 -7.61 -19.63
C ARG A 139 -8.89 -8.17 -18.21
N ASP A 140 -7.73 -8.54 -17.66
CA ASP A 140 -7.63 -9.22 -16.37
C ASP A 140 -7.54 -8.24 -15.19
N LEU A 141 -7.31 -6.94 -15.43
CA LEU A 141 -7.14 -5.92 -14.38
C LEU A 141 -8.38 -5.77 -13.48
N GLY A 142 -9.57 -5.62 -14.06
CA GLY A 142 -10.82 -5.52 -13.29
C GLY A 142 -11.11 -6.79 -12.47
N PRO A 143 -11.15 -7.98 -13.10
CA PRO A 143 -11.33 -9.24 -12.40
C PRO A 143 -10.27 -9.51 -11.32
N ALA A 144 -9.02 -9.07 -11.52
CA ALA A 144 -7.97 -9.21 -10.52
C ALA A 144 -8.25 -8.35 -9.27
N VAL A 145 -8.77 -7.13 -9.45
CA VAL A 145 -9.21 -6.30 -8.31
C VAL A 145 -10.35 -7.00 -7.58
N GLU A 146 -11.38 -7.47 -8.27
CA GLU A 146 -12.50 -8.20 -7.66
C GLU A 146 -12.02 -9.42 -6.85
N ALA A 147 -11.13 -10.22 -7.44
CA ALA A 147 -10.52 -11.38 -6.79
C ALA A 147 -9.67 -10.97 -5.58
N ALA A 148 -8.92 -9.87 -5.67
CA ALA A 148 -8.11 -9.38 -4.57
C ALA A 148 -8.96 -8.96 -3.37
N PHE A 149 -10.11 -8.28 -3.59
CA PHE A 149 -11.06 -7.95 -2.53
C PHE A 149 -11.66 -9.21 -1.88
N ALA A 150 -11.96 -10.25 -2.67
CA ALA A 150 -12.43 -11.53 -2.13
C ALA A 150 -11.35 -12.21 -1.26
N VAL A 151 -10.13 -12.33 -1.77
CA VAL A 151 -9.00 -12.95 -1.06
C VAL A 151 -8.62 -12.18 0.20
N ALA A 152 -8.59 -10.85 0.15
CA ALA A 152 -8.23 -10.02 1.30
C ALA A 152 -9.17 -10.23 2.50
N ARG A 153 -10.46 -10.50 2.24
CA ARG A 153 -11.47 -10.74 3.29
C ARG A 153 -11.65 -12.21 3.67
N ALA A 154 -11.32 -13.15 2.78
CA ALA A 154 -11.62 -14.57 3.00
C ALA A 154 -10.82 -15.18 4.16
N GLY A 155 -11.48 -15.96 5.02
CA GLY A 155 -10.84 -16.61 6.17
C GLY A 155 -10.23 -15.58 7.13
N VAL A 156 -8.95 -15.75 7.44
CA VAL A 156 -8.18 -14.74 8.17
C VAL A 156 -7.89 -13.56 7.24
N PRO A 157 -8.39 -12.33 7.49
CA PRO A 157 -8.15 -11.23 6.57
C PRO A 157 -6.67 -10.84 6.53
N GLY A 158 -6.25 -10.17 5.45
CA GLY A 158 -4.86 -9.77 5.30
C GLY A 158 -4.59 -9.08 3.96
N PRO A 159 -3.36 -8.58 3.78
CA PRO A 159 -3.01 -7.77 2.62
C PRO A 159 -2.90 -8.62 1.34
N VAL A 160 -3.28 -8.04 0.20
CA VAL A 160 -3.15 -8.61 -1.14
C VAL A 160 -2.48 -7.58 -2.04
N CYS A 161 -1.50 -8.00 -2.84
CA CYS A 161 -0.80 -7.12 -3.77
C CYS A 161 -1.12 -7.47 -5.23
N ILE A 162 -1.42 -6.46 -6.03
CA ILE A 162 -1.64 -6.57 -7.48
C ILE A 162 -0.54 -5.76 -8.19
N GLU A 163 0.30 -6.46 -8.95
CA GLU A 163 1.28 -5.84 -9.83
C GLU A 163 0.58 -5.42 -11.13
N CYS A 164 0.61 -4.11 -11.41
CA CYS A 164 -0.01 -3.44 -12.54
C CYS A 164 1.09 -2.83 -13.44
N PRO A 165 1.59 -3.56 -14.45
CA PRO A 165 2.48 -3.01 -15.45
C PRO A 165 1.92 -1.75 -16.11
N VAL A 166 2.76 -0.73 -16.25
CA VAL A 166 2.35 0.60 -16.75
C VAL A 166 1.73 0.54 -18.15
N ASP A 167 2.23 -0.35 -19.00
CA ASP A 167 1.75 -0.54 -20.37
C ASP A 167 0.39 -1.25 -20.46
N LEU A 168 -0.13 -1.77 -19.35
CA LEU A 168 -1.51 -2.23 -19.26
C LEU A 168 -2.49 -1.12 -18.89
N LEU A 169 -2.01 0.00 -18.35
CA LEU A 169 -2.84 1.00 -17.68
C LEU A 169 -3.28 2.14 -18.59
N TYR A 170 -2.50 2.48 -19.61
CA TYR A 170 -2.82 3.51 -20.60
C TYR A 170 -3.70 2.98 -21.75
N ASP A 171 -4.17 3.88 -22.60
CA ASP A 171 -4.98 3.55 -23.77
C ASP A 171 -4.18 2.79 -24.84
N GLU A 172 -4.88 1.99 -25.63
CA GLU A 172 -4.26 1.11 -26.62
C GLU A 172 -3.47 1.87 -27.69
N ALA A 173 -3.95 3.05 -28.12
CA ALA A 173 -3.30 3.83 -29.16
C ALA A 173 -1.92 4.33 -28.68
N SER A 174 -1.87 4.87 -27.45
CA SER A 174 -0.64 5.33 -26.81
C SER A 174 0.36 4.20 -26.61
N ILE A 175 -0.08 3.01 -26.17
CA ILE A 175 0.81 1.85 -25.99
C ILE A 175 1.34 1.32 -27.32
N ARG A 176 0.50 1.26 -28.35
CA ARG A 176 0.94 0.89 -29.71
C ARG A 176 2.01 1.85 -30.23
N GLN A 177 1.82 3.16 -30.00
CA GLN A 177 2.80 4.17 -30.37
C GLN A 177 4.12 4.00 -29.61
N TRP A 178 4.08 3.83 -28.28
CA TRP A 178 5.29 3.63 -27.46
C TRP A 178 6.13 2.45 -27.94
N TYR A 179 5.49 1.32 -28.25
CA TYR A 179 6.20 0.14 -28.75
C TYR A 179 6.66 0.29 -30.20
N ALA A 180 5.94 1.04 -31.04
CA ALA A 180 6.39 1.36 -32.39
C ALA A 180 7.65 2.23 -32.37
N ASP A 181 7.70 3.23 -31.49
CA ASP A 181 8.86 4.10 -31.32
C ASP A 181 10.07 3.32 -30.76
N ALA A 182 9.83 2.41 -29.80
CA ALA A 182 10.87 1.56 -29.22
C ALA A 182 11.44 0.52 -30.20
N ALA A 183 10.65 0.08 -31.18
CA ALA A 183 11.08 -0.93 -32.15
C ALA A 183 12.05 -0.39 -33.23
N GLY A 184 12.17 0.93 -33.36
CA GLY A 184 13.00 1.58 -34.37
C GLY A 184 12.47 1.44 -35.80
N LYS A 185 13.11 2.18 -36.74
CA LYS A 185 12.74 2.21 -38.17
C LYS A 185 13.72 1.46 -39.08
N GLY A 186 14.71 0.76 -38.51
CA GLY A 186 15.74 0.08 -39.27
C GLY A 186 15.20 -1.01 -40.21
N THR A 187 15.94 -1.29 -41.28
CA THR A 187 15.56 -2.29 -42.30
C THR A 187 16.21 -3.65 -42.06
N ALA A 188 17.06 -3.79 -41.03
CA ALA A 188 17.73 -5.05 -40.74
C ALA A 188 16.73 -6.14 -40.34
N ILE A 189 17.13 -7.40 -40.55
CA ILE A 189 16.30 -8.56 -40.18
C ILE A 189 15.98 -8.54 -38.68
N ALA A 190 16.96 -8.20 -37.84
CA ALA A 190 16.76 -8.06 -36.40
C ALA A 190 15.67 -7.03 -36.06
N ASP A 191 15.66 -5.86 -36.71
CA ASP A 191 14.65 -4.83 -36.50
C ASP A 191 13.26 -5.27 -36.97
N ARG A 192 13.19 -6.05 -38.05
CA ARG A 192 11.93 -6.63 -38.53
C ARG A 192 11.38 -7.66 -37.55
N LEU A 193 12.24 -8.52 -36.99
CA LEU A 193 11.86 -9.50 -35.98
C LEU A 193 11.44 -8.83 -34.66
N LEU A 194 12.15 -7.79 -34.22
CA LEU A 194 11.81 -7.01 -33.02
C LEU A 194 10.44 -6.34 -33.19
N ARG A 195 10.20 -5.66 -34.31
CA ARG A 195 8.89 -5.07 -34.63
C ARG A 195 7.77 -6.11 -34.63
N PHE A 196 7.99 -7.25 -35.26
CA PHE A 196 7.02 -8.34 -35.27
C PHE A 196 6.72 -8.85 -33.85
N TYR A 197 7.76 -9.06 -33.03
CA TYR A 197 7.61 -9.48 -31.64
C TYR A 197 6.80 -8.46 -30.83
N LEU A 198 7.16 -7.17 -30.87
CA LEU A 198 6.49 -6.12 -30.12
C LEU A 198 5.04 -5.95 -30.57
N HIS A 199 4.78 -5.99 -31.88
CA HIS A 199 3.42 -5.96 -32.41
C HIS A 199 2.57 -7.12 -31.86
N ARG A 200 3.09 -8.35 -31.95
CA ARG A 200 2.43 -9.56 -31.45
C ARG A 200 2.23 -9.51 -29.94
N HIS A 201 3.17 -8.91 -29.20
CA HIS A 201 3.10 -8.73 -27.76
C HIS A 201 1.97 -7.78 -27.36
N VAL A 202 1.87 -6.63 -28.03
CA VAL A 202 0.77 -5.66 -27.83
C VAL A 202 -0.58 -6.27 -28.17
N GLU A 203 -0.69 -7.01 -29.27
CA GLU A 203 -1.93 -7.74 -29.59
C GLU A 203 -2.35 -8.70 -28.49
N LYS A 204 -1.42 -9.50 -27.95
CA LYS A 204 -1.71 -10.44 -26.86
C LYS A 204 -2.13 -9.73 -25.58
N MET A 205 -1.54 -8.57 -25.32
CA MET A 205 -1.79 -7.75 -24.14
C MET A 205 -3.21 -7.14 -24.16
N PHE A 206 -3.68 -6.67 -25.31
CA PHE A 206 -5.01 -6.08 -25.50
C PHE A 206 -6.07 -7.10 -25.94
N ALA A 207 -5.71 -8.35 -26.28
CA ALA A 207 -6.67 -9.37 -26.68
C ALA A 207 -7.82 -9.54 -25.67
N GLY A 208 -9.06 -9.36 -26.13
CA GLY A 208 -10.28 -9.46 -25.31
C GLY A 208 -10.58 -8.25 -24.41
N SER A 209 -9.85 -7.13 -24.56
CA SER A 209 -10.14 -5.88 -23.85
C SER A 209 -11.48 -5.28 -24.33
N ALA A 210 -11.79 -5.29 -25.62
CA ALA A 210 -13.01 -4.68 -26.17
C ALA A 210 -14.31 -5.33 -25.66
N GLU A 211 -14.30 -6.62 -25.34
CA GLU A 211 -15.48 -7.37 -24.91
C GLU A 211 -15.88 -7.07 -23.46
N SER A 212 -14.92 -6.73 -22.60
CA SER A 212 -15.16 -6.47 -21.18
C SER A 212 -15.86 -5.13 -20.93
N GLY A 213 -15.88 -4.23 -21.93
CA GLY A 213 -16.68 -3.00 -21.92
C GLY A 213 -18.15 -3.21 -22.31
N ARG A 214 -18.51 -4.33 -22.94
CA ARG A 214 -19.92 -4.69 -23.17
C ARG A 214 -20.48 -5.25 -21.88
N ARG A 215 -21.08 -4.37 -21.08
CA ARG A 215 -21.97 -4.74 -19.95
C ARG A 215 -22.69 -6.05 -20.28
N ARG A 216 -22.44 -7.11 -19.52
CA ARG A 216 -23.47 -8.14 -19.30
C ARG A 216 -24.71 -7.34 -18.91
N ARG A 217 -25.74 -7.36 -19.75
CA ARG A 217 -27.06 -6.78 -19.42
C ARG A 217 -27.51 -7.48 -18.15
N CYS A 218 -27.21 -6.89 -17.00
CA CYS A 218 -27.66 -7.37 -15.72
C CYS A 218 -29.17 -7.25 -15.77
N ALA A 219 -29.87 -8.39 -15.82
CA ALA A 219 -31.30 -8.46 -15.72
C ALA A 219 -31.69 -7.66 -14.47
N LYS A 220 -32.57 -6.66 -14.64
CA LYS A 220 -33.08 -5.83 -13.55
C LYS A 220 -33.84 -6.74 -12.57
N SER A 221 -33.16 -7.34 -11.60
CA SER A 221 -33.81 -7.79 -10.38
C SER A 221 -34.01 -6.55 -9.51
N ARG A 222 -35.28 -6.18 -9.29
CA ARG A 222 -35.67 -5.10 -8.37
C ARG A 222 -35.14 -5.43 -6.97
N LEU A 223 -34.00 -4.86 -6.60
CA LEU A 223 -33.62 -4.71 -5.20
C LEU A 223 -34.56 -3.68 -4.58
N ARG A 224 -35.62 -4.16 -3.89
CA ARG A 224 -36.38 -3.35 -2.95
C ARG A 224 -35.39 -2.83 -1.89
N SER A 225 -35.25 -1.52 -1.78
CA SER A 225 -34.55 -0.87 -0.68
C SER A 225 -35.19 -1.29 0.64
N ARG A 226 -34.43 -2.00 1.50
CA ARG A 226 -34.82 -2.20 2.90
C ARG A 226 -34.80 -0.84 3.61
N PRO A 227 -35.79 -0.52 4.46
CA PRO A 227 -35.74 0.67 5.28
C PRO A 227 -34.58 0.60 6.30
N PRO A 228 -34.03 1.75 6.73
CA PRO A 228 -32.93 1.79 7.67
C PRO A 228 -33.32 1.23 9.05
N PRO A 229 -32.36 0.67 9.82
CA PRO A 229 -32.62 0.07 11.12
C PRO A 229 -33.10 1.10 12.16
N ALA A 230 -33.99 0.66 13.05
CA ALA A 230 -34.81 1.46 13.96
C ALA A 230 -34.06 2.43 14.89
N TRP A 231 -32.75 2.24 15.10
CA TRP A 231 -31.96 3.12 15.97
C TRP A 231 -31.70 4.52 15.37
N LYS A 232 -31.86 4.70 14.05
CA LYS A 232 -31.77 6.01 13.39
C LYS A 232 -33.03 6.88 13.52
N GLN A 233 -34.10 6.38 14.14
CA GLN A 233 -35.39 7.08 14.23
C GLN A 233 -35.68 7.67 15.62
N ARG A 234 -34.71 7.65 16.54
CA ARG A 234 -34.91 8.25 17.87
C ARG A 234 -34.55 9.75 17.83
N PRO A 235 -35.45 10.66 18.23
CA PRO A 235 -35.09 12.06 18.44
C PRO A 235 -34.13 12.21 19.64
N PRO A 236 -33.31 13.27 19.69
CA PRO A 236 -32.38 13.52 20.78
C PRO A 236 -33.13 13.80 22.11
N PRO A 237 -32.55 13.45 23.28
CA PRO A 237 -33.19 13.71 24.56
C PRO A 237 -33.23 15.21 24.86
N SER A 238 -34.39 15.69 25.27
CA SER A 238 -34.62 17.05 25.79
C SER A 238 -33.90 17.26 27.13
N GLN A 239 -33.34 18.45 27.32
CA GLN A 239 -32.65 18.92 28.53
C GLN A 239 -33.59 19.06 29.77
N PRO A 240 -33.02 19.20 30.99
CA PRO A 240 -33.62 18.69 32.22
C PRO A 240 -34.60 19.66 32.89
N LEU A 241 -35.63 19.11 33.52
CA LEU A 241 -36.50 19.84 34.44
C LEU A 241 -35.86 19.93 35.83
N SER A 242 -35.96 21.14 36.38
CA SER A 242 -35.53 21.61 37.68
C SER A 242 -36.14 20.87 38.87
N GLY A 243 -35.31 20.64 39.89
CA GLY A 243 -35.69 20.77 41.31
C GLY A 243 -36.15 19.52 42.05
N ARG A 244 -35.29 18.98 42.91
CA ARG A 244 -35.36 19.12 44.39
C ARG A 244 -34.33 18.21 45.07
N CYS A 245 -33.55 18.83 45.95
CA CYS A 245 -32.73 18.16 46.96
C CYS A 245 -33.59 17.27 47.85
N LEU A 246 -33.16 16.03 48.06
CA LEU A 246 -33.35 15.33 49.33
C LEU A 246 -32.08 14.54 49.64
N SER A 247 -31.47 14.92 50.75
CA SER A 247 -30.36 14.29 51.44
C SER A 247 -30.68 12.85 51.85
N SER A 248 -29.71 11.94 51.74
CA SER A 248 -29.22 11.06 52.82
C SER A 248 -28.60 9.78 52.26
N ALA A 249 -27.73 9.18 53.11
CA ALA A 249 -27.10 7.87 52.97
C ALA A 249 -25.83 7.79 52.10
N ALA A 250 -24.75 8.29 52.69
CA ALA A 250 -23.42 7.73 52.53
C ALA A 250 -23.43 6.21 52.72
N ARG A 251 -22.93 5.44 51.75
CA ARG A 251 -22.41 4.09 51.97
C ARG A 251 -21.09 3.93 51.23
N ARG A 252 -20.02 3.79 52.01
CA ARG A 252 -18.65 3.49 51.60
C ARG A 252 -18.63 2.17 50.82
N CYS A 253 -18.41 2.22 49.50
CA CYS A 253 -17.99 1.07 48.73
C CYS A 253 -16.47 0.87 48.92
N ARG A 254 -16.08 0.03 49.90
CA ARG A 254 -14.72 -0.53 49.96
C ARG A 254 -14.63 -1.65 48.93
N LEU A 255 -14.06 -1.39 47.76
CA LEU A 255 -13.66 -2.45 46.84
C LEU A 255 -12.24 -2.92 47.22
N ARG A 256 -12.17 -4.14 47.78
CA ARG A 256 -10.92 -4.92 47.93
C ARG A 256 -10.40 -5.31 46.53
N PRO A 257 -9.09 -5.22 46.25
CA PRO A 257 -8.53 -5.76 45.03
C PRO A 257 -8.49 -7.30 45.09
N ARG A 258 -9.28 -7.97 44.24
CA ARG A 258 -9.14 -9.40 43.96
C ARG A 258 -7.89 -9.62 43.10
N ARG A 259 -6.88 -10.28 43.66
CA ARG A 259 -5.76 -10.88 42.91
C ARG A 259 -6.31 -12.06 42.11
N HIS A 260 -6.36 -11.95 40.79
CA HIS A 260 -6.53 -13.11 39.91
C HIS A 260 -5.14 -13.60 39.48
N ALA A 261 -4.83 -14.83 39.89
CA ALA A 261 -3.65 -15.57 39.47
C ALA A 261 -3.77 -15.96 37.99
N LEU A 262 -2.71 -15.69 37.22
CA LEU A 262 -2.51 -16.24 35.88
C LEU A 262 -1.98 -17.67 35.99
N PRO A 263 -2.52 -18.66 35.25
CA PRO A 263 -1.93 -19.98 35.21
C PRO A 263 -0.68 -19.99 34.31
N GLN A 264 0.45 -20.35 34.92
CA GLN A 264 1.64 -20.81 34.21
C GLN A 264 1.38 -22.18 33.59
N ARG A 265 1.51 -22.29 32.26
CA ARG A 265 1.82 -23.54 31.55
C ARG A 265 2.35 -23.17 30.18
N TRP A 266 3.65 -23.33 29.98
CA TRP A 266 4.37 -23.73 28.74
C TRP A 266 5.85 -23.72 29.13
N ARG A 267 6.26 -24.71 29.94
CA ARG A 267 7.66 -25.08 30.10
C ARG A 267 8.02 -26.07 28.99
N SER A 268 9.21 -25.86 28.46
CA SER A 268 10.13 -26.85 27.86
C SER A 268 9.68 -27.63 26.63
N SER A 269 10.07 -27.12 25.46
CA SER A 269 10.70 -27.94 24.43
C SER A 269 12.04 -27.31 24.08
N ALA A 270 13.10 -27.99 24.51
CA ALA A 270 14.48 -27.64 24.23
C ALA A 270 14.83 -28.08 22.79
N PHE A 271 15.32 -27.15 21.97
CA PHE A 271 16.13 -27.45 20.80
C PHE A 271 17.48 -26.76 20.99
N PRO A 272 18.61 -27.40 20.66
CA PRO A 272 19.94 -26.92 21.03
C PRO A 272 20.37 -25.72 20.16
N CYS A 273 20.57 -24.57 20.81
CA CYS A 273 21.21 -23.40 20.20
C CYS A 273 22.72 -23.54 20.23
N THR A 274 23.33 -23.88 19.09
CA THR A 274 24.73 -23.58 18.78
C THR A 274 24.85 -22.13 18.32
N CYS A 275 25.04 -21.19 19.26
CA CYS A 275 25.51 -19.84 18.95
C CYS A 275 26.17 -19.20 20.18
N ARG A 276 27.43 -19.53 20.43
CA ARG A 276 28.25 -18.98 21.52
C ARG A 276 28.89 -17.62 21.19
N ALA A 277 28.51 -16.98 20.08
CA ALA A 277 29.15 -15.75 19.58
C ALA A 277 28.36 -14.43 19.79
N TRP A 278 27.12 -14.46 20.31
CA TRP A 278 26.26 -13.26 20.38
C TRP A 278 26.05 -12.65 21.78
N ARG A 279 26.51 -13.31 22.87
CA ARG A 279 26.35 -12.76 24.23
C ARG A 279 27.40 -11.72 24.65
N ALA A 280 28.50 -11.59 23.92
CA ALA A 280 29.53 -10.59 24.23
C ALA A 280 29.20 -9.19 23.66
N ALA A 281 28.45 -9.10 22.55
CA ALA A 281 28.19 -7.83 21.87
C ALA A 281 27.04 -7.00 22.49
N CYS A 282 26.01 -7.63 23.05
CA CYS A 282 24.86 -6.91 23.60
C CYS A 282 25.09 -6.36 25.03
N SER A 283 26.06 -6.90 25.78
CA SER A 283 26.35 -6.48 27.15
C SER A 283 27.16 -5.18 27.22
N GLY A 284 27.96 -4.87 26.19
CA GLY A 284 28.76 -3.64 26.10
C GLY A 284 27.98 -2.40 25.59
N ALA A 285 26.93 -2.60 24.79
CA ALA A 285 26.17 -1.52 24.19
C ALA A 285 25.14 -0.89 25.16
N ILE A 286 24.55 -1.68 26.06
CA ILE A 286 23.53 -1.21 27.01
C ILE A 286 24.14 -0.32 28.11
N THR A 287 25.40 -0.57 28.50
CA THR A 287 26.10 0.23 29.51
C THR A 287 26.59 1.58 28.95
N ARG A 288 26.97 1.63 27.66
CA ARG A 288 27.41 2.89 27.00
C ARG A 288 26.28 3.86 26.72
N CYS A 289 25.06 3.38 26.41
CA CYS A 289 23.89 4.25 26.23
C CYS A 289 23.42 4.91 27.54
N ARG A 290 23.59 4.25 28.70
CA ARG A 290 23.19 4.84 29.99
C ARG A 290 24.10 5.99 30.44
N CYS A 291 25.40 5.97 30.12
CA CYS A 291 26.30 7.10 30.41
C CYS A 291 26.05 8.31 29.51
N ALA A 292 25.75 8.10 28.22
CA ALA A 292 25.49 9.19 27.27
C ALA A 292 24.21 9.98 27.59
N ILE A 293 23.16 9.30 28.07
CA ILE A 293 21.88 9.95 28.42
C ILE A 293 21.96 10.75 29.73
N SER A 294 22.89 10.41 30.63
CA SER A 294 23.13 11.15 31.88
C SER A 294 23.96 12.42 31.66
N ALA A 295 24.93 12.40 30.72
CA ALA A 295 25.79 13.53 30.41
C ALA A 295 25.09 14.64 29.59
N ALA A 296 24.11 14.28 28.74
CA ALA A 296 23.41 15.24 27.88
C ALA A 296 22.36 16.11 28.60
N ARG A 297 22.06 15.87 29.88
CA ARG A 297 21.10 16.67 30.67
C ARG A 297 21.72 17.83 31.47
N ARG A 298 23.04 18.09 31.34
CA ARG A 298 23.74 19.14 32.14
C ARG A 298 24.64 20.11 31.34
N CYS A 299 24.46 20.26 30.02
CA CYS A 299 25.28 21.22 29.25
C CYS A 299 24.43 22.31 28.60
N ALA A 300 24.73 23.56 28.94
CA ALA A 300 24.01 24.76 28.51
C ALA A 300 24.58 25.41 27.23
N ASN A 301 25.42 24.74 26.44
CA ASN A 301 25.88 25.27 25.15
C ASN A 301 26.31 24.16 24.15
N PRO A 302 25.72 24.03 22.94
CA PRO A 302 25.91 22.85 22.08
C PRO A 302 27.18 22.84 21.21
N THR A 303 27.95 23.92 21.12
CA THR A 303 29.04 24.04 20.13
C THR A 303 30.43 23.61 20.62
N ALA A 304 30.61 23.35 21.92
CA ALA A 304 31.92 22.99 22.48
C ALA A 304 32.19 21.47 22.60
N CYS A 305 31.20 20.61 22.30
CA CYS A 305 31.31 19.17 22.60
C CYS A 305 31.84 18.30 21.44
N CYS A 306 32.11 18.88 20.27
CA CYS A 306 32.42 18.11 19.06
C CYS A 306 33.92 17.76 18.86
N SER A 307 34.81 18.10 19.81
CA SER A 307 36.27 17.94 19.64
C SER A 307 36.96 16.93 20.56
N ARG A 308 36.24 16.09 21.32
CA ARG A 308 36.89 15.16 22.29
C ARG A 308 36.47 13.69 22.28
N ALA A 309 35.88 13.16 21.21
CA ALA A 309 35.61 11.72 21.14
C ALA A 309 35.65 11.15 19.71
N CYS A 310 36.86 10.96 19.14
CA CYS A 310 37.28 9.74 18.42
C CYS A 310 38.65 9.94 17.76
N PRO A 311 39.60 8.97 17.87
CA PRO A 311 40.88 9.01 17.17
C PRO A 311 40.73 8.66 15.69
N ALA A 312 41.63 9.23 14.89
CA ALA A 312 41.64 9.22 13.44
C ALA A 312 41.69 7.83 12.78
N THR A 313 40.92 7.66 11.71
CA THR A 313 41.26 6.76 10.60
C THR A 313 40.88 7.48 9.30
N SER A 314 41.88 7.61 8.43
CA SER A 314 41.91 8.40 7.21
C SER A 314 41.05 7.80 6.09
N VAL A 315 40.11 8.58 5.55
CA VAL A 315 39.64 8.43 4.16
C VAL A 315 39.37 9.84 3.60
N SER A 316 40.00 10.15 2.47
CA SER A 316 39.96 11.44 1.78
C SER A 316 38.53 11.88 1.43
N THR A 317 38.18 13.11 1.83
CA THR A 317 36.97 13.81 1.39
C THR A 317 37.34 14.78 0.28
N THR A 318 36.96 14.47 -0.97
CA THR A 318 36.96 15.45 -2.05
C THR A 318 35.73 16.34 -1.86
N ALA A 319 35.96 17.59 -1.50
CA ALA A 319 34.93 18.61 -1.32
C ALA A 319 34.33 19.02 -2.67
N VAL A 320 33.01 18.94 -2.81
CA VAL A 320 32.25 19.61 -3.87
C VAL A 320 31.49 20.76 -3.21
N THR A 321 31.98 21.97 -3.44
CA THR A 321 31.36 23.24 -3.06
C THR A 321 30.18 23.54 -4.00
N TYR A 322 28.97 23.65 -3.45
CA TYR A 322 27.85 24.30 -4.13
C TYR A 322 27.78 25.76 -3.67
N ALA A 323 28.05 26.67 -4.60
CA ALA A 323 27.90 28.11 -4.41
C ALA A 323 26.41 28.51 -4.39
N ALA A 324 26.06 29.35 -3.42
CA ALA A 324 24.75 29.94 -3.26
C ALA A 324 24.45 30.98 -4.35
N ALA A 325 23.20 31.01 -4.80
CA ALA A 325 22.65 32.00 -5.73
C ALA A 325 22.56 33.41 -5.12
N PRO A 326 22.72 34.48 -5.90
CA PRO A 326 22.27 35.81 -5.52
C PRO A 326 20.85 36.10 -5.99
N ARG A 327 20.16 36.78 -5.06
CA ARG A 327 18.83 37.40 -4.98
C ARG A 327 18.18 37.88 -6.27
#